data_AF-A0A842NSX9-F1
#
_entry.id   AF-A0A842NSX9-F1
#
_cell.length_a   1.000
_cell.length_b   1.000
_cell.length_c   1.000
_cell.angle_alpha   90.00
_cell.angle_beta   90.00
_cell.angle_gamma   90.00
#
_symmetry.space_group_name_H-M   'P 1'
#
loop_
_entity.id
_entity.type
_entity.pdbx_description
1 polymer ?
#
loop_
_entity_poly.entity_id
_entity_poly.type
_entity_poly.pdbx_seq_one_letter_code
_entity_poly.pdbx_strand_id
1 'polypeptide(L)'
;MRLVSLLIVITVILLYAPHAQSEEASQRLLARGCVTGNVDQIKEAIKNGANVNQKSANRTPLYFAVSENNLNAVILLVENGDRIDPLNGIAGRSALHQAAIKGYFDIVKHLVNAGAEINIRNTHNRTPLDYAIAARKAKVYDPDGHPKSPTHGHFKIPHL
;
A
#
# COMPACT_ATOMS: atom_id res chain seq x y z
N MET A 1 44.94 11.47 -21.12
CA MET A 1 44.07 11.50 -19.90
C MET A 1 42.58 11.24 -20.18
N ARG A 2 42.03 11.49 -21.38
CA ARG A 2 40.61 11.25 -21.67
C ARG A 2 40.21 9.77 -21.87
N LEU A 3 41.08 8.92 -22.42
CA LEU A 3 40.78 7.48 -22.62
C LEU A 3 40.74 6.67 -21.31
N VAL A 4 41.68 6.90 -20.38
CA VAL A 4 41.70 6.20 -19.09
C VAL A 4 40.47 6.55 -18.24
N SER A 5 40.04 7.81 -18.29
CA SER A 5 38.81 8.26 -17.62
C SER A 5 37.55 7.65 -18.23
N LEU A 6 37.49 7.48 -19.55
CA LEU A 6 36.35 6.84 -20.24
C LEU A 6 36.30 5.33 -19.97
N LEU A 7 37.44 4.65 -19.93
CA LEU A 7 37.52 3.22 -19.63
C LEU A 7 37.02 2.91 -18.22
N ILE A 8 37.38 3.74 -17.24
CA ILE A 8 36.89 3.64 -15.85
C ILE A 8 35.37 3.87 -15.78
N VAL A 9 34.83 4.84 -16.52
CA VAL A 9 33.37 5.07 -16.55
C VAL A 9 32.63 3.89 -17.18
N ILE A 10 33.14 3.32 -18.27
CA ILE A 10 32.53 2.15 -18.93
C ILE A 10 32.59 0.92 -18.02
N THR A 11 33.72 0.64 -17.36
CA THR A 11 33.83 -0.52 -16.44
C THR A 11 32.94 -0.35 -15.21
N VAL A 12 32.81 0.86 -14.66
CA VAL A 12 31.85 1.14 -13.57
C VAL A 12 30.42 0.93 -14.05
N ILE A 13 30.02 1.43 -15.23
CA ILE A 13 28.66 1.21 -15.75
C ILE A 13 28.38 -0.29 -15.95
N LEU A 14 29.30 -1.05 -16.55
CA LEU A 14 29.11 -2.48 -16.82
C LEU A 14 29.08 -3.34 -15.56
N LEU A 15 29.81 -2.97 -14.50
CA LEU A 15 29.80 -3.69 -13.22
C LEU A 15 28.53 -3.41 -12.39
N TYR A 16 27.99 -2.18 -12.44
CA TYR A 16 26.84 -1.78 -11.64
C TYR A 16 25.48 -1.95 -12.34
N ALA A 17 25.40 -1.84 -13.66
CA ALA A 17 24.17 -1.99 -14.43
C ALA A 17 23.41 -3.33 -14.21
N PRO A 18 24.05 -4.51 -14.21
CA PRO A 18 23.34 -5.77 -14.00
C PRO A 18 22.78 -5.90 -12.57
N HIS A 19 23.48 -5.37 -11.57
CA HIS A 19 22.98 -5.32 -10.19
C HIS A 19 21.76 -4.40 -10.06
N ALA A 20 21.84 -3.19 -10.64
CA ALA A 20 20.74 -2.23 -10.61
C ALA A 20 19.48 -2.75 -11.32
N GLN A 21 19.64 -3.46 -12.45
CA GLN A 21 18.52 -4.07 -13.16
C GLN A 21 17.86 -5.21 -12.38
N SER A 22 18.64 -6.02 -11.66
CA SER A 22 18.12 -7.11 -10.83
C SER A 22 17.32 -6.59 -9.63
N GLU A 23 17.79 -5.53 -8.98
CA GLU A 23 17.08 -4.89 -7.87
C GLU A 23 15.77 -4.26 -8.35
N GLU A 24 15.81 -3.52 -9.46
CA GLU A 24 14.61 -2.89 -10.02
C GLU A 24 13.59 -3.94 -10.51
N ALA A 25 14.04 -5.06 -11.07
CA ALA A 25 13.18 -6.18 -11.45
C ALA A 25 12.51 -6.81 -10.23
N SER A 26 13.26 -7.03 -9.14
CA SER A 26 12.73 -7.58 -7.88
C SER A 26 11.72 -6.61 -7.26
N GLN A 27 11.96 -5.30 -7.31
CA GLN A 27 11.01 -4.29 -6.85
C GLN A 27 9.73 -4.24 -7.67
N ARG A 28 9.84 -4.34 -9.00
CA ARG A 28 8.67 -4.44 -9.88
C ARG A 28 7.87 -5.70 -9.60
N LEU A 29 8.55 -6.82 -9.36
CA LEU A 29 7.91 -8.09 -9.01
C LEU A 29 7.15 -7.97 -7.69
N LEU A 30 7.74 -7.34 -6.67
CA LEU A 30 7.09 -7.08 -5.39
C LEU A 30 5.82 -6.24 -5.58
N ALA A 31 5.93 -5.11 -6.27
CA ALA A 31 4.79 -4.22 -6.51
C ALA A 31 3.65 -4.94 -7.28
N ARG A 32 4.00 -5.70 -8.33
CA ARG A 32 3.03 -6.51 -9.09
C ARG A 32 2.37 -7.57 -8.20
N GLY A 33 3.15 -8.28 -7.39
CA GLY A 33 2.65 -9.26 -6.42
C GLY A 33 1.64 -8.64 -5.45
N CYS A 34 1.93 -7.45 -4.92
CA CYS A 34 1.03 -6.73 -4.01
C CYS A 34 -0.29 -6.32 -4.68
N VAL A 35 -0.22 -5.88 -5.94
CA VAL A 35 -1.42 -5.50 -6.71
C VAL A 35 -2.25 -6.73 -7.08
N THR A 36 -1.61 -7.79 -7.55
CA THR A 36 -2.29 -9.02 -7.98
C THR A 36 -2.72 -9.93 -6.84
N GLY A 37 -2.21 -9.70 -5.62
CA GLY A 37 -2.41 -10.59 -4.47
C GLY A 37 -1.60 -11.89 -4.56
N ASN A 38 -0.66 -11.99 -5.51
CA ASN A 38 0.15 -13.19 -5.70
C ASN A 38 1.25 -13.25 -4.63
N VAL A 39 0.98 -14.03 -3.57
CA VAL A 39 1.87 -14.24 -2.43
C VAL A 39 3.21 -14.84 -2.84
N ASP A 40 3.23 -15.73 -3.83
CA ASP A 40 4.47 -16.38 -4.28
C ASP A 40 5.40 -15.37 -4.97
N GLN A 41 4.85 -14.45 -5.78
CA GLN A 41 5.62 -13.34 -6.35
C GLN A 41 6.18 -12.40 -5.28
N ILE A 42 5.41 -12.13 -4.22
CA ILE A 42 5.88 -11.30 -3.09
C ILE A 42 7.05 -12.01 -2.38
N LYS A 43 6.91 -13.29 -2.07
CA LYS A 43 7.97 -14.09 -1.44
C LYS A 43 9.22 -14.17 -2.30
N GLU A 44 9.06 -14.43 -3.59
CA GLU A 44 10.16 -14.48 -4.55
C GLU A 44 10.88 -13.13 -4.64
N ALA A 45 10.14 -12.03 -4.73
CA ALA A 45 10.72 -10.70 -4.77
C ALA A 45 11.52 -10.38 -3.49
N ILE A 46 10.98 -10.65 -2.31
CA ILE A 46 11.66 -10.45 -1.03
C ILE A 46 12.93 -11.31 -0.96
N LYS A 47 12.85 -12.58 -1.38
CA LYS A 47 14.02 -13.49 -1.45
C LYS A 47 15.11 -12.96 -2.39
N ASN A 48 14.73 -12.31 -3.48
CA ASN A 48 15.65 -11.70 -4.43
C ASN A 48 16.13 -10.30 -4.00
N GLY A 49 15.85 -9.88 -2.77
CA GLY A 49 16.37 -8.63 -2.18
C GLY A 49 15.48 -7.41 -2.40
N ALA A 50 14.21 -7.57 -2.77
CA ALA A 50 13.29 -6.45 -2.82
C ALA A 50 13.12 -5.82 -1.43
N ASN A 51 13.44 -4.53 -1.33
CA ASN A 51 13.15 -3.69 -0.17
C ASN A 51 11.64 -3.44 -0.04
N VAL A 52 11.01 -4.10 0.93
CA VAL A 52 9.57 -3.98 1.25
C VAL A 52 9.13 -2.56 1.62
N ASN A 53 10.04 -1.66 1.97
CA ASN A 53 9.74 -0.28 2.29
C ASN A 53 9.87 0.68 1.11
N GLN A 54 10.40 0.22 -0.03
CA GLN A 54 10.68 1.09 -1.17
C GLN A 54 9.38 1.54 -1.84
N LYS A 55 9.21 2.85 -1.95
CA LYS A 55 8.05 3.42 -2.62
C LYS A 55 8.18 3.30 -4.14
N SER A 56 7.09 2.89 -4.78
CA SER A 56 6.88 3.03 -6.23
C SER A 56 5.76 4.05 -6.46
N ALA A 57 6.00 5.04 -7.31
CA ALA A 57 5.06 6.14 -7.57
C ALA A 57 4.49 6.78 -6.27
N ASN A 58 5.37 7.05 -5.29
CA ASN A 58 5.04 7.59 -3.96
C ASN A 58 4.13 6.72 -3.07
N ARG A 59 4.07 5.40 -3.32
CA ARG A 59 3.28 4.44 -2.54
C ARG A 59 4.12 3.24 -2.12
N THR A 60 3.96 2.78 -0.88
CA THR A 60 4.62 1.56 -0.41
C THR A 60 3.93 0.30 -0.93
N PRO A 61 4.64 -0.85 -0.95
CA PRO A 61 4.06 -2.16 -1.19
C PRO A 61 2.82 -2.43 -0.32
N LEU A 62 2.89 -2.13 0.98
CA LEU A 62 1.73 -2.22 1.88
C LEU A 62 0.53 -1.41 1.38
N TYR A 63 0.74 -0.19 0.90
CA TYR A 63 -0.34 0.64 0.38
C TYR A 63 -1.01 0.03 -0.86
N PHE A 64 -0.22 -0.60 -1.75
CA PHE A 64 -0.77 -1.32 -2.91
C PHE A 64 -1.59 -2.54 -2.46
N ALA A 65 -1.05 -3.37 -1.57
CA ALA A 65 -1.76 -4.54 -1.05
C ALA A 65 -3.10 -4.17 -0.38
N VAL A 66 -3.12 -3.09 0.41
CA VAL A 66 -4.35 -2.57 1.03
C VAL A 66 -5.32 -2.01 -0.01
N SER A 67 -4.84 -1.31 -1.04
CA SER A 67 -5.70 -0.73 -2.08
C SER A 67 -6.51 -1.81 -2.82
N GLU A 68 -5.91 -2.99 -2.99
CA GLU A 68 -6.48 -4.15 -3.67
C GLU A 68 -7.19 -5.13 -2.71
N ASN A 69 -7.34 -4.80 -1.43
CA ASN A 69 -7.96 -5.65 -0.41
C ASN A 69 -7.28 -7.03 -0.23
N ASN A 70 -5.97 -7.10 -0.46
CA ASN A 70 -5.21 -8.35 -0.40
C ASN A 70 -4.66 -8.60 1.01
N LEU A 71 -5.50 -9.13 1.92
CA LEU A 71 -5.11 -9.36 3.32
C LEU A 71 -3.86 -10.25 3.46
N ASN A 72 -3.72 -11.31 2.67
CA ASN A 72 -2.54 -12.18 2.73
C ASN A 72 -1.24 -11.44 2.36
N ALA A 73 -1.31 -10.54 1.38
CA ALA A 73 -0.17 -9.70 1.02
C ALA A 73 0.15 -8.69 2.13
N VAL A 74 -0.88 -8.11 2.76
CA VAL A 74 -0.72 -7.22 3.92
C VAL A 74 0.00 -7.93 5.06
N ILE A 75 -0.47 -9.12 5.45
CA ILE A 75 0.14 -9.93 6.50
C ILE A 75 1.61 -10.20 6.19
N LEU A 76 1.88 -10.72 4.98
CA LEU A 76 3.24 -11.07 4.58
C LEU A 76 4.20 -9.88 4.61
N LEU A 77 3.76 -8.70 4.15
CA LEU A 77 4.59 -7.49 4.14
C LEU A 77 4.90 -6.99 5.55
N VAL A 78 3.89 -6.97 6.43
CA VAL A 78 4.05 -6.56 7.83
C VAL A 78 5.01 -7.51 8.56
N GLU A 79 4.87 -8.82 8.36
CA GLU A 79 5.77 -9.84 8.93
C GLU A 79 7.22 -9.71 8.43
N ASN A 80 7.42 -9.16 7.23
CA ASN A 80 8.75 -8.93 6.63
C ASN A 80 9.28 -7.52 6.87
N GLY A 81 8.71 -6.77 7.82
CA GLY A 81 9.25 -5.47 8.25
C GLY A 81 8.90 -4.29 7.34
N ASP A 82 7.82 -4.38 6.57
CA ASP A 82 7.23 -3.19 5.94
C ASP A 82 6.73 -2.24 7.03
N ARG A 83 7.04 -0.96 6.87
CA ARG A 83 6.59 0.09 7.78
C ARG A 83 5.09 0.24 7.64
N ILE A 84 4.41 0.23 8.78
CA ILE A 84 2.94 0.26 8.85
C ILE A 84 2.37 1.65 8.54
N ASP A 85 3.04 2.71 8.98
CA ASP A 85 2.53 4.10 8.92
C ASP A 85 3.21 5.09 7.94
N PRO A 86 3.89 4.68 6.86
CA PRO A 86 4.37 5.64 5.88
C PRO A 86 3.18 6.35 5.22
N LEU A 87 3.31 7.66 5.02
CA LEU A 87 2.33 8.46 4.29
C LEU A 87 2.57 8.35 2.79
N ASN A 88 1.51 8.18 2.01
CA ASN A 88 1.57 7.86 0.58
C ASN A 88 0.79 8.86 -0.28
N GLY A 89 1.30 9.08 -1.49
CA GLY A 89 0.72 10.00 -2.47
C GLY A 89 0.62 11.46 -1.99
N ILE A 90 -0.05 12.28 -2.79
CA ILE A 90 -0.18 13.74 -2.56
C ILE A 90 -1.01 14.04 -1.30
N ALA A 91 -2.04 13.23 -1.04
CA ALA A 91 -2.91 13.39 0.12
C ALA A 91 -2.31 12.86 1.43
N GLY A 92 -1.07 12.35 1.41
CA GLY A 92 -0.35 11.86 2.58
C GLY A 92 -1.10 10.78 3.34
N ARG A 93 -1.71 9.81 2.66
CA ARG A 93 -2.52 8.76 3.31
C ARG A 93 -1.67 7.58 3.74
N SER A 94 -1.86 7.10 4.97
CA SER A 94 -1.33 5.80 5.39
C SER A 94 -2.15 4.65 4.81
N ALA A 95 -1.66 3.42 4.95
CA ALA A 95 -2.41 2.22 4.59
C ALA A 95 -3.74 2.13 5.40
N LEU A 96 -3.72 2.50 6.68
CA LEU A 96 -4.91 2.53 7.53
C LEU A 96 -5.99 3.51 7.03
N HIS A 97 -5.61 4.68 6.52
CA HIS A 97 -6.55 5.61 5.88
C HIS A 97 -7.28 4.95 4.68
N GLN A 98 -6.53 4.22 3.85
CA GLN A 98 -7.06 3.56 2.66
C GLN A 98 -7.95 2.37 3.01
N ALA A 99 -7.60 1.58 4.03
CA ALA A 99 -8.45 0.50 4.52
C ALA A 99 -9.76 1.05 5.10
N ALA A 100 -9.68 2.15 5.86
CA ALA A 100 -10.83 2.80 6.49
C ALA A 100 -11.81 3.42 5.48
N ILE A 101 -11.33 4.14 4.46
CA ILE A 101 -12.20 4.73 3.42
C ILE A 101 -12.91 3.64 2.59
N LYS A 102 -12.29 2.47 2.43
CA LYS A 102 -12.84 1.34 1.67
C LYS A 102 -13.71 0.40 2.52
N GLY A 103 -13.61 0.48 3.84
CA GLY A 103 -14.34 -0.41 4.77
C GLY A 103 -13.77 -1.83 4.83
N TYR A 104 -12.46 -2.00 4.59
CA TYR A 104 -11.80 -3.31 4.64
C TYR A 104 -11.49 -3.71 6.09
N PHE A 105 -12.53 -4.19 6.80
CA PHE A 105 -12.48 -4.43 8.25
C PHE A 105 -11.36 -5.37 8.70
N ASP A 106 -11.12 -6.47 7.98
CA ASP A 106 -10.09 -7.44 8.36
C ASP A 106 -8.68 -6.85 8.24
N ILE A 107 -8.44 -6.04 7.21
CA ILE A 107 -7.18 -5.31 7.03
C ILE A 107 -7.03 -4.23 8.12
N VAL A 108 -8.08 -3.47 8.43
CA VAL A 108 -8.05 -2.48 9.52
C VAL A 108 -7.67 -3.17 10.84
N LYS A 109 -8.32 -4.29 11.16
CA LYS A 109 -8.06 -5.06 12.38
C LYS A 109 -6.61 -5.54 12.42
N HIS A 110 -6.11 -6.09 11.32
CA HIS A 110 -4.74 -6.57 11.25
C HIS A 110 -3.72 -5.43 11.44
N LEU A 111 -3.87 -4.31 10.73
CA LEU A 111 -2.96 -3.16 10.84
C LEU A 111 -2.93 -2.59 12.26
N VAL A 112 -4.10 -2.43 12.90
CA VAL A 112 -4.18 -1.95 14.29
C VAL A 112 -3.51 -2.93 15.25
N ASN A 113 -3.75 -4.23 15.08
CA ASN A 113 -3.09 -5.25 15.91
C ASN A 113 -1.57 -5.30 15.69
N ALA A 114 -1.10 -4.95 14.50
CA ALA A 114 0.31 -4.83 14.17
C ALA A 114 0.95 -3.52 14.69
N GLY A 115 0.18 -2.64 15.33
CA GLY A 115 0.68 -1.41 15.96
C GLY A 115 0.56 -0.16 15.09
N ALA A 116 -0.32 -0.14 14.07
CA ALA A 116 -0.63 1.09 13.34
C ALA A 116 -1.16 2.19 14.28
N GLU A 117 -0.68 3.41 14.12
CA GLU A 117 -1.20 4.58 14.84
C GLU A 117 -2.63 4.88 14.37
N ILE A 118 -3.62 4.56 15.21
CA ILE A 118 -5.04 4.64 14.86
C ILE A 118 -5.48 6.08 14.56
N ASN A 119 -4.84 7.07 15.18
CA ASN A 119 -5.14 8.50 15.00
C ASN A 119 -4.16 9.20 14.07
N ILE A 120 -3.45 8.46 13.22
CA ILE A 120 -2.49 9.04 12.26
C ILE A 120 -3.16 10.10 11.40
N ARG A 121 -2.49 11.24 11.23
CA ARG A 121 -3.03 12.39 10.49
C ARG A 121 -2.36 12.50 9.12
N ASN A 122 -3.18 12.64 8.08
CA ASN A 122 -2.68 12.91 6.73
C ASN A 122 -2.36 14.41 6.52
N THR A 123 -1.98 14.79 5.30
CA THR A 123 -1.65 16.19 4.95
C THR A 123 -2.82 17.16 5.08
N HIS A 124 -4.06 16.65 5.17
CA HIS A 124 -5.27 17.44 5.37
C HIS A 124 -5.74 17.42 6.83
N ASN A 125 -4.89 16.98 7.75
CA ASN A 125 -5.19 16.82 9.17
C ASN A 125 -6.39 15.89 9.45
N ARG A 126 -6.68 14.94 8.54
CA ARG A 126 -7.73 13.95 8.70
C ARG A 126 -7.15 12.64 9.20
N THR A 127 -7.94 11.93 10.01
CA THR A 127 -7.66 10.60 10.53
C THR A 127 -8.29 9.51 9.66
N PRO A 128 -7.91 8.23 9.80
CA PRO A 128 -8.61 7.11 9.18
C PRO A 128 -10.11 7.11 9.50
N LEU A 129 -10.49 7.44 10.74
CA LEU A 129 -11.89 7.50 11.17
C LEU A 129 -12.68 8.59 10.43
N ASP A 130 -12.09 9.77 10.21
CA ASP A 130 -12.72 10.84 9.43
C ASP A 130 -13.08 10.38 8.01
N TYR A 131 -12.20 9.59 7.40
CA TYR A 131 -12.44 9.01 6.08
C TYR A 131 -13.50 7.91 6.09
N ALA A 132 -13.53 7.04 7.10
CA ALA A 132 -14.56 6.02 7.23
C ALA A 132 -15.97 6.64 7.38
N ILE A 133 -16.09 7.69 8.20
CA ILE A 133 -17.36 8.43 8.38
C ILE A 133 -17.77 9.10 7.08
N ALA A 134 -16.85 9.77 6.39
CA ALA A 134 -17.13 10.42 5.10
C ALA A 134 -17.57 9.42 4.03
N ALA A 135 -16.89 8.27 3.93
CA ALA A 135 -17.25 7.21 2.99
C ALA A 135 -18.65 6.63 3.30
N ARG A 136 -18.97 6.41 4.57
CA ARG A 136 -20.32 5.98 5.00
C ARG A 136 -21.38 7.00 4.61
N LYS A 137 -21.13 8.30 4.87
CA LYS A 137 -22.04 9.38 4.48
C LYS A 137 -22.26 9.39 2.96
N ALA A 138 -21.20 9.32 2.17
CA ALA A 138 -21.30 9.30 0.70
C ALA A 138 -22.01 8.05 0.14
N LYS A 139 -22.05 6.94 0.89
CA LYS A 139 -22.81 5.74 0.53
C LYS A 139 -24.30 5.89 0.83
N VAL A 140 -24.64 6.57 1.93
CA VAL A 140 -26.02 6.74 2.40
C VAL A 140 -26.69 7.97 1.77
N TYR A 141 -25.93 9.03 1.48
CA TYR A 141 -26.43 10.32 1.02
C TYR A 141 -25.78 10.71 -0.33
N ASP A 142 -26.52 11.44 -1.15
CA ASP A 142 -26.00 12.11 -2.33
C ASP A 142 -25.26 13.43 -1.97
N PRO A 143 -24.63 14.13 -2.94
CA PRO A 143 -23.92 15.38 -2.67
C PRO A 143 -24.78 16.49 -2.07
N ASP A 144 -26.10 16.45 -2.31
CA ASP A 144 -27.08 17.43 -1.83
C ASP A 144 -27.61 17.08 -0.42
N GLY A 145 -27.20 15.93 0.12
CA GLY A 145 -27.55 15.48 1.47
C GLY A 145 -28.85 14.66 1.54
N HIS A 146 -29.43 14.29 0.40
CA HIS A 146 -30.60 13.42 0.36
C HIS A 146 -30.18 11.95 0.46
N PRO A 147 -30.95 11.12 1.18
CA PRO A 147 -30.66 9.70 1.27
C PRO A 147 -30.77 9.05 -0.12
N LYS A 148 -29.73 8.33 -0.54
CA LYS A 148 -29.76 7.48 -1.73
C LYS A 148 -30.81 6.39 -1.49
N SER A 149 -31.64 6.11 -2.49
CA SER A 149 -32.65 5.05 -2.40
C SER A 149 -31.99 3.73 -1.98
N PRO A 150 -32.62 2.92 -1.11
CA PRO A 150 -32.07 1.64 -0.70
C PRO A 150 -31.96 0.75 -1.95
N THR A 151 -30.74 0.59 -2.47
CA THR A 151 -30.47 -0.49 -3.41
C THR A 151 -30.73 -1.79 -2.68
N HIS A 152 -31.54 -2.67 -3.27
CA HIS A 152 -32.03 -3.91 -2.67
C HIS A 152 -30.85 -4.87 -2.42
N GLY A 153 -30.14 -4.67 -1.31
CA GLY A 153 -29.02 -5.48 -0.87
C GLY A 153 -29.15 -5.72 0.62
N HIS A 154 -29.59 -6.93 0.97
CA HIS A 154 -29.80 -7.44 2.31
C HIS A 154 -28.74 -6.98 3.34
N PHE A 155 -29.00 -5.86 4.03
CA PHE A 155 -28.37 -5.57 5.32
C PHE A 155 -29.16 -6.35 6.37
N LYS A 156 -28.82 -7.63 6.54
CA LYS A 156 -29.25 -8.40 7.70
C LYS A 156 -28.42 -7.90 8.87
N ILE A 157 -28.97 -6.98 9.65
CA ILE A 157 -28.47 -6.67 10.99
C ILE A 157 -28.54 -7.97 11.80
N PRO A 158 -27.41 -8.54 12.28
CA PRO A 158 -27.48 -9.66 13.21
C PRO A 158 -28.11 -9.14 14.50
N HIS A 159 -29.18 -9.82 14.92
CA HIS A 159 -29.90 -9.54 16.15
C HIS A 159 -28.97 -9.70 17.36
N LEU A 160 -29.14 -8.78 18.31
CA LEU A 160 -28.71 -8.91 19.72
C LEU A 160 -29.21 -10.22 20.32
#